data_AF-A4FNP2-F1
#
_entry.id   AF-A4FNP2-F1
#
_cell.length_a   1.000
_cell.length_b   1.000
_cell.length_c   1.000
_cell.angle_alpha   90.00
_cell.angle_beta   90.00
_cell.angle_gamma   90.00
#
_symmetry.space_group_name_H-M   'P 1'
#
loop_
_entity.id
_entity.type
_entity.pdbx_description
1 polymer ?
#
loop_
_entity_poly.entity_id
_entity_poly.type
_entity_poly.pdbx_seq_one_letter_code
_entity_poly.pdbx_strand_id
1 'polypeptide(L)'
;MIGVEHRLHAVESRPVLVWRCDRPWLAISSAVLGGGIGEREWVLNATVGTNYDHPDPGAHVREMSAGLGLRGPGTGMLTAVDVRHEVTSADSGVRASVTTGVSHPVWAAADAERIAAESAAWSPGTINAVCWSPVRLSEAALVNAVATVAEAKAQALLEAGVAGTGTVTDATVVLCPVDGEAEEYGGPRSRVGSALARAVHAGVAAGLRVENPRLR
;
A
#
# COMPACT_ATOMS: atom_id res chain seq x y z
N MET A 1 -11.78 -2.20 18.03
CA MET A 1 -10.46 -1.51 17.90
C MET A 1 -9.64 -2.31 16.92
N ILE A 2 -8.88 -1.68 16.01
CA ILE A 2 -7.99 -2.40 15.09
C ILE A 2 -6.84 -3.00 15.91
N GLY A 3 -6.89 -4.32 16.15
CA GLY A 3 -5.90 -5.07 16.94
C GLY A 3 -4.67 -5.42 16.12
N VAL A 4 -3.89 -4.42 15.73
CA VAL A 4 -2.70 -4.63 14.89
C VAL A 4 -1.50 -3.99 15.55
N GLU A 5 -0.47 -4.80 15.77
CA GLU A 5 0.84 -4.32 16.19
C GLU A 5 1.71 -4.08 14.96
N HIS A 6 2.24 -2.87 14.80
CA HIS A 6 3.24 -2.58 13.78
C HIS A 6 4.62 -2.45 14.40
N ARG A 7 5.63 -3.05 13.77
CA ARG A 7 7.03 -2.96 14.20
C ARG A 7 7.95 -2.78 13.00
N LEU A 8 8.97 -1.96 13.20
CA LEU A 8 10.08 -1.81 12.27
C LEU A 8 11.10 -2.92 12.53
N HIS A 9 11.49 -3.60 11.46
CA HIS A 9 12.53 -4.61 11.43
C HIS A 9 13.63 -4.21 10.44
N ALA A 10 14.75 -4.93 10.48
CA ALA A 10 15.78 -4.84 9.46
C ALA A 10 16.04 -6.24 8.88
N VAL A 11 16.01 -6.35 7.56
CA VAL A 11 16.42 -7.56 6.82
C VAL A 11 17.48 -7.12 5.81
N GLU A 12 18.63 -7.78 5.80
CA GLU A 12 19.78 -7.38 4.96
C GLU A 12 20.17 -5.90 5.11
N SER A 13 20.12 -5.38 6.35
CA SER A 13 20.36 -3.96 6.67
C SER A 13 19.37 -2.96 6.06
N ARG A 14 18.26 -3.42 5.49
CA ARG A 14 17.17 -2.58 4.96
C ARG A 14 15.93 -2.63 5.84
N PRO A 15 15.22 -1.50 6.01
CA PRO A 15 14.07 -1.45 6.87
C PRO A 15 12.88 -2.22 6.27
N VAL A 16 12.17 -2.95 7.13
CA VAL A 16 10.94 -3.67 6.80
C VAL A 16 9.89 -3.31 7.84
N LEU A 17 8.77 -2.75 7.41
CA LEU A 17 7.65 -2.43 8.28
C LEU A 17 6.67 -3.61 8.26
N VAL A 18 6.38 -4.17 9.44
CA VAL A 18 5.54 -5.36 9.58
C VAL A 18 4.35 -5.02 10.46
N TRP A 19 3.16 -5.41 10.02
CA TRP A 19 1.94 -5.43 10.81
C TRP A 19 1.59 -6.89 11.11
N ARG A 20 1.59 -7.27 12.39
CA ARG A 20 1.07 -8.58 12.84
C ARG A 20 -0.36 -8.39 13.31
N CYS A 21 -1.26 -9.20 12.77
CA CYS A 21 -2.65 -9.21 13.17
C CYS A 21 -2.82 -10.06 14.44
N ASP A 22 -3.67 -9.61 15.35
CA ASP A 22 -4.07 -10.36 16.54
C ASP A 22 -4.94 -11.59 16.25
N ARG A 23 -5.54 -11.63 15.05
CA ARG A 23 -6.41 -12.67 14.50
C ARG A 23 -6.33 -12.65 12.98
N PRO A 24 -6.94 -13.58 12.23
CA PRO A 24 -7.05 -13.44 10.78
C PRO A 24 -7.90 -12.23 10.36
N TRP A 25 -7.47 -11.51 9.33
CA TRP A 25 -8.20 -10.40 8.71
C TRP A 25 -8.47 -10.70 7.24
N LEU A 26 -9.68 -10.44 6.75
CA LEU A 26 -9.99 -10.54 5.33
C LEU A 26 -9.33 -9.35 4.62
N ALA A 27 -8.56 -9.61 3.57
CA ALA A 27 -7.88 -8.57 2.81
C ALA A 27 -8.16 -8.69 1.32
N ILE A 28 -8.06 -7.57 0.62
CA ILE A 28 -7.75 -7.49 -0.81
C ILE A 28 -6.37 -6.85 -0.96
N SER A 29 -5.51 -7.44 -1.79
CA SER A 29 -4.13 -7.02 -1.96
C SER A 29 -3.67 -7.05 -3.41
N SER A 30 -2.91 -6.04 -3.82
CA SER A 30 -2.17 -6.03 -5.08
C SER A 30 -0.67 -6.34 -4.90
N ALA A 31 -0.28 -6.81 -3.71
CA ALA A 31 1.13 -7.02 -3.39
C ALA A 31 1.73 -8.24 -4.11
N VAL A 32 3.05 -8.23 -4.27
CA VAL A 32 3.80 -9.29 -5.00
C VAL A 32 3.68 -10.67 -4.34
N LEU A 33 3.48 -10.72 -3.02
CA LEU A 33 3.10 -11.93 -2.29
C LEU A 33 1.73 -11.75 -1.64
N GLY A 34 0.90 -12.78 -1.74
CA GLY A 34 -0.42 -12.81 -1.09
C GLY A 34 -1.43 -11.82 -1.68
N GLY A 35 -1.29 -11.50 -2.98
CA GLY A 35 -2.26 -10.72 -3.74
C GLY A 35 -3.61 -11.41 -3.87
N GLY A 36 -4.61 -10.68 -4.38
CA GLY A 36 -6.00 -11.12 -4.44
C GLY A 36 -6.74 -10.97 -3.12
N ILE A 37 -7.89 -11.63 -3.01
CA ILE A 37 -8.73 -11.63 -1.81
C ILE A 37 -8.40 -12.85 -0.94
N GLY A 38 -8.33 -12.66 0.38
CA GLY A 38 -8.28 -13.75 1.34
C GLY A 38 -7.81 -13.32 2.72
N GLU A 39 -7.76 -14.27 3.65
CA GLU A 39 -7.34 -14.01 5.04
C GLU A 39 -5.84 -13.75 5.16
N ARG A 40 -5.45 -12.81 6.02
CA ARG A 40 -4.07 -12.41 6.29
C ARG A 40 -3.86 -12.29 7.80
N GLU A 41 -2.78 -12.89 8.27
CA GLU A 41 -2.30 -12.81 9.65
C GLU A 41 -1.15 -11.80 9.80
N TRP A 42 -0.56 -11.39 8.68
CA TRP A 42 0.47 -10.36 8.65
C TRP A 42 0.50 -9.61 7.32
N VAL A 43 0.96 -8.37 7.40
CA VAL A 43 1.31 -7.52 6.26
C VAL A 43 2.75 -7.07 6.42
N LEU A 44 3.53 -7.03 5.34
CA LEU A 44 4.83 -6.35 5.35
C LEU A 44 4.99 -5.40 4.16
N ASN A 45 5.75 -4.33 4.38
CA ASN A 45 6.25 -3.44 3.35
C ASN A 45 7.76 -3.34 3.53
N ALA A 46 8.53 -3.82 2.55
CA ALA A 46 9.99 -3.90 2.66
C ALA A 46 10.68 -2.90 1.74
N THR A 47 11.62 -2.14 2.29
CA THR A 47 12.52 -1.30 1.49
C THR A 47 13.51 -2.17 0.72
N VAL A 48 13.55 -1.98 -0.59
CA VAL A 48 14.54 -2.57 -1.50
C VAL A 48 15.36 -1.47 -2.17
N GLY A 49 16.49 -1.84 -2.76
CA GLY A 49 17.35 -0.89 -3.48
C GLY A 49 16.66 -0.36 -4.74
N THR A 50 17.07 0.82 -5.19
CA THR A 50 16.55 1.42 -6.43
C THR A 50 16.90 0.62 -7.69
N ASN A 51 17.87 -0.28 -7.60
CA ASN A 51 18.29 -1.22 -8.65
C ASN A 51 17.74 -2.64 -8.43
N TYR A 52 16.68 -2.80 -7.64
CA TYR A 52 16.09 -4.09 -7.36
C TYR A 52 15.64 -4.82 -8.64
N ASP A 53 16.20 -6.01 -8.88
CA ASP A 53 16.03 -6.81 -10.09
C ASP A 53 15.83 -8.31 -9.79
N HIS A 54 15.44 -8.65 -8.56
CA HIS A 54 15.28 -10.05 -8.17
C HIS A 54 14.30 -10.78 -9.10
N PRO A 55 14.67 -11.94 -9.67
CA PRO A 55 13.88 -12.60 -10.73
C PRO A 55 12.55 -13.17 -10.23
N ASP A 56 12.45 -13.46 -8.93
CA ASP A 56 11.19 -13.83 -8.26
C ASP A 56 10.97 -12.96 -7.02
N PRO A 57 10.34 -11.77 -7.16
CA PRO A 57 10.10 -10.89 -6.01
C PRO A 57 9.22 -11.53 -4.93
N GLY A 58 8.34 -12.47 -5.31
CA GLY A 58 7.50 -13.20 -4.37
C GLY A 58 8.31 -14.15 -3.50
N ALA A 59 9.28 -14.87 -4.06
CA ALA A 59 10.21 -15.72 -3.31
C ALA A 59 11.03 -14.91 -2.32
N HIS A 60 11.59 -13.77 -2.74
CA HIS A 60 12.35 -12.90 -1.86
C HIS A 60 11.49 -12.40 -0.67
N VAL A 61 10.23 -12.03 -0.90
CA VAL A 61 9.32 -11.68 0.20
C VAL A 61 9.04 -12.87 1.12
N ARG A 62 8.89 -14.09 0.60
CA ARG A 62 8.71 -15.30 1.43
C ARG A 62 9.92 -15.53 2.32
N GLU A 63 11.14 -15.39 1.78
CA GLU A 63 12.39 -15.53 2.53
C GLU A 63 12.49 -14.49 3.66
N MET A 64 12.22 -13.22 3.35
CA MET A 64 12.17 -12.15 4.37
C MET A 64 11.15 -12.47 5.46
N SER A 65 9.92 -12.87 5.09
CA SER A 65 8.87 -13.20 6.05
C SER A 65 9.25 -14.38 6.95
N ALA A 66 9.89 -15.41 6.39
CA ALA A 66 10.37 -16.57 7.14
C ALA A 66 11.48 -16.18 8.12
N GLY A 67 12.45 -15.36 7.69
CA GLY A 67 13.51 -14.83 8.54
C GLY A 67 12.99 -13.96 9.70
N LEU A 68 11.86 -13.28 9.49
CA LEU A 68 11.15 -12.50 10.52
C LEU A 68 10.21 -13.35 11.40
N GLY A 69 10.15 -14.66 11.18
CA GLY A 69 9.27 -15.57 11.92
C GLY A 69 7.79 -15.33 11.65
N LEU A 70 7.43 -14.70 10.52
CA LEU A 70 6.04 -14.54 10.10
C LEU A 70 5.56 -15.87 9.52
N ARG A 71 4.51 -16.41 10.12
CA ARG A 71 3.90 -17.69 9.77
C ARG A 71 2.47 -17.45 9.29
N GLY A 72 1.89 -18.46 8.65
CA GLY A 72 0.51 -18.37 8.14
C GLY A 72 0.39 -17.49 6.89
N PRO A 73 -0.84 -17.32 6.39
CA PRO A 73 -1.10 -16.50 5.21
C PRO A 73 -0.83 -15.03 5.51
N GLY A 74 -0.14 -14.35 4.59
CA GLY A 74 0.11 -12.93 4.69
C GLY A 74 0.37 -12.30 3.33
N THR A 75 0.60 -11.00 3.33
CA THR A 75 0.81 -10.24 2.11
C THR A 75 1.98 -9.28 2.25
N GLY A 76 2.81 -9.20 1.21
CA GLY A 76 4.06 -8.45 1.28
C GLY A 76 4.31 -7.62 0.04
N MET A 77 4.54 -6.33 0.28
CA MET A 77 4.88 -5.32 -0.72
C MET A 77 6.37 -5.01 -0.67
N LEU A 78 6.89 -4.54 -1.81
CA LEU A 78 8.24 -4.02 -1.92
C LEU A 78 8.17 -2.54 -2.28
N THR A 79 9.17 -1.78 -1.88
CA THR A 79 9.23 -0.35 -2.15
C THR A 79 10.67 0.16 -2.22
N ALA A 80 10.96 1.08 -3.13
CA ALA A 80 12.22 1.82 -3.13
C ALA A 80 12.23 2.98 -2.09
N VAL A 81 11.09 3.25 -1.45
CA VAL A 81 10.95 4.20 -0.36
C VAL A 81 11.47 3.56 0.92
N ASP A 82 12.18 4.35 1.72
CA ASP A 82 12.53 3.99 3.09
C ASP A 82 11.25 3.99 3.94
N VAL A 83 10.80 2.79 4.33
CA VAL A 83 9.54 2.58 5.06
C VAL A 83 9.52 3.22 6.45
N ARG A 84 10.65 3.76 6.94
CA ARG A 84 10.68 4.60 8.13
C ARG A 84 9.98 5.94 7.94
N HIS A 85 9.77 6.37 6.69
CA HIS A 85 9.00 7.55 6.33
C HIS A 85 7.51 7.23 6.06
N GLU A 86 7.04 6.09 6.52
CA GLU A 86 5.60 5.79 6.50
C GLU A 86 4.82 6.86 7.26
N VAL A 87 3.68 7.24 6.69
CA VAL A 87 2.74 8.15 7.31
C VAL A 87 1.41 7.45 7.54
N THR A 88 1.01 7.39 8.81
CA THR A 88 -0.31 6.90 9.20
C THR A 88 -1.29 8.05 9.38
N SER A 89 -2.45 7.93 8.74
CA SER A 89 -3.63 8.78 8.92
C SER A 89 -4.85 7.94 9.32
N ALA A 90 -5.84 8.57 9.95
CA ALA A 90 -7.07 7.91 10.33
C ALA A 90 -8.28 8.83 10.22
N ASP A 91 -9.42 8.26 9.85
CA ASP A 91 -10.71 8.94 9.79
C ASP A 91 -11.81 7.94 10.15
N SER A 92 -12.71 8.30 11.06
CA SER A 92 -13.89 7.49 11.42
C SER A 92 -13.58 6.02 11.75
N GLY A 93 -12.41 5.75 12.34
CA GLY A 93 -11.95 4.41 12.70
C GLY A 93 -11.26 3.63 11.56
N VAL A 94 -11.29 4.14 10.32
CA VAL A 94 -10.44 3.66 9.22
C VAL A 94 -9.02 4.20 9.43
N ARG A 95 -8.00 3.38 9.18
CA ARG A 95 -6.58 3.76 9.23
C ARG A 95 -5.92 3.50 7.89
N ALA A 96 -5.08 4.41 7.41
CA ALA A 96 -4.25 4.22 6.23
C ALA A 96 -2.78 4.51 6.58
N SER A 97 -1.91 3.55 6.33
CA SER A 97 -0.46 3.66 6.43
C SER A 97 0.14 3.73 5.04
N VAL A 98 0.82 4.82 4.70
CA VAL A 98 1.27 5.08 3.32
C VAL A 98 2.76 5.37 3.28
N THR A 99 3.48 4.76 2.33
CA THR A 99 4.83 5.17 1.95
C THR A 99 4.80 5.80 0.57
N THR A 100 5.29 7.03 0.44
CA THR A 100 5.12 7.85 -0.78
C THR A 100 6.45 8.17 -1.43
N GLY A 101 6.67 7.69 -2.65
CA GLY A 101 7.83 8.02 -3.48
C GLY A 101 7.41 8.34 -4.92
N VAL A 102 7.54 9.60 -5.32
CA VAL A 102 7.02 10.13 -6.60
C VAL A 102 8.10 10.51 -7.60
N SER A 103 9.19 9.73 -7.67
CA SER A 103 10.29 9.97 -8.61
C SER A 103 9.89 9.90 -10.08
N HIS A 104 8.93 9.02 -10.42
CA HIS A 104 8.29 8.92 -11.73
C HIS A 104 6.79 8.78 -11.57
N PRO A 105 6.07 9.90 -11.44
CA PRO A 105 4.63 9.87 -11.58
C PRO A 105 4.28 9.50 -13.02
N VAL A 106 3.21 8.72 -13.19
CA VAL A 106 2.77 8.25 -14.51
C VAL A 106 1.28 8.52 -14.69
N TRP A 107 0.88 8.70 -15.94
CA TRP A 107 -0.53 8.73 -16.33
C TRP A 107 -0.99 7.31 -16.65
N ALA A 108 -2.03 6.83 -15.96
CA ALA A 108 -2.53 5.46 -16.14
C ALA A 108 -3.01 5.16 -17.58
N ALA A 109 -3.39 6.19 -18.34
CA ALA A 109 -3.85 6.09 -19.73
C ALA A 109 -2.88 6.77 -20.73
N ALA A 110 -1.57 6.76 -20.45
CA ALA A 110 -0.55 7.27 -21.38
C ALA A 110 -0.53 6.46 -22.70
N ASP A 111 -0.29 7.15 -23.83
CA ASP A 111 -0.06 6.48 -25.11
C ASP A 111 1.34 5.83 -25.18
N ALA A 112 1.54 4.98 -26.18
CA ALA A 112 2.79 4.24 -26.34
C ALA A 112 4.00 5.15 -26.62
N GLU A 113 3.79 6.28 -27.28
CA GLU A 113 4.85 7.25 -27.59
C GLU A 113 5.36 7.93 -26.32
N ARG A 114 4.44 8.35 -25.44
CA ARG A 114 4.75 8.88 -24.11
C ARG A 114 5.46 7.86 -23.24
N ILE A 115 4.98 6.62 -23.20
CA ILE A 115 5.64 5.54 -22.45
C ILE A 115 7.07 5.33 -22.94
N ALA A 116 7.28 5.27 -24.26
CA ALA A 116 8.60 5.10 -24.84
C ALA A 116 9.54 6.27 -24.51
N ALA A 117 9.05 7.50 -24.54
CA ALA A 117 9.82 8.68 -24.18
C ALA A 117 10.21 8.71 -22.69
N GLU A 118 9.32 8.26 -21.80
CA GLU A 118 9.53 8.24 -20.34
C GLU A 118 10.44 7.07 -19.88
N SER A 119 10.61 6.04 -20.71
CA SER A 119 11.40 4.84 -20.39
C SER A 119 12.92 5.09 -20.31
N ALA A 120 13.43 6.16 -20.95
CA ALA A 120 14.86 6.43 -21.07
C ALA A 120 15.53 6.95 -19.77
N ALA A 121 14.74 7.37 -18.77
CA ALA A 121 15.23 7.99 -17.53
C ALA A 121 14.69 7.32 -16.25
N TRP A 122 14.41 6.00 -16.30
CA TRP A 122 13.69 5.28 -15.25
C TRP A 122 14.39 5.21 -13.87
N SER A 123 13.58 5.33 -12.83
CA SER A 123 13.90 5.39 -11.40
C SER A 123 12.64 5.04 -10.57
N PRO A 124 12.61 3.91 -9.85
CA PRO A 124 11.36 3.38 -9.29
C PRO A 124 10.64 4.36 -8.35
N GLY A 125 9.42 4.74 -8.74
CA GLY A 125 8.44 5.41 -7.89
C GLY A 125 7.44 4.39 -7.35
N THR A 126 6.94 4.61 -6.14
CA THR A 126 5.95 3.74 -5.52
C THR A 126 5.19 4.47 -4.41
N ILE A 127 3.88 4.34 -4.43
CA ILE A 127 2.98 4.74 -3.36
C ILE A 127 2.24 3.49 -2.87
N ASN A 128 2.79 2.89 -1.81
CA ASN A 128 2.18 1.73 -1.16
C ASN A 128 1.24 2.19 -0.04
N ALA A 129 0.05 1.58 0.04
CA ALA A 129 -0.93 1.87 1.07
C ALA A 129 -1.42 0.60 1.76
N VAL A 130 -1.34 0.55 3.10
CA VAL A 130 -1.96 -0.48 3.95
C VAL A 130 -3.10 0.15 4.71
N CYS A 131 -4.32 -0.27 4.41
CA CYS A 131 -5.54 0.32 4.95
C CYS A 131 -6.32 -0.69 5.79
N TRP A 132 -6.92 -0.22 6.87
CA TRP A 132 -7.67 -1.04 7.83
C TRP A 132 -9.06 -0.47 8.01
N SER A 133 -10.07 -1.26 7.66
CA SER A 133 -11.48 -0.97 7.96
C SER A 133 -11.83 -1.51 9.35
N PRO A 134 -12.53 -0.74 10.20
CA PRO A 134 -12.96 -1.21 11.51
C PRO A 134 -14.14 -2.19 11.44
N VAL A 135 -14.78 -2.34 10.28
CA VAL A 135 -15.95 -3.19 10.03
C VAL A 135 -15.71 -4.12 8.84
N ARG A 136 -16.41 -5.25 8.82
CA ARG A 136 -16.34 -6.21 7.72
C ARG A 136 -16.82 -5.58 6.41
N LEU A 137 -16.13 -5.90 5.33
CA LEU A 137 -16.51 -5.52 3.97
C LEU A 137 -16.86 -6.78 3.19
N SER A 138 -17.86 -6.71 2.31
CA SER A 138 -18.08 -7.77 1.32
C SER A 138 -16.93 -7.78 0.31
N GLU A 139 -16.76 -8.88 -0.44
CA GLU A 139 -15.71 -8.95 -1.47
C GLU A 139 -15.90 -7.86 -2.53
N ALA A 140 -17.14 -7.56 -2.90
CA ALA A 140 -17.46 -6.46 -3.80
C ALA A 140 -17.07 -5.09 -3.21
N ALA A 141 -17.34 -4.87 -1.92
CA ALA A 141 -16.91 -3.66 -1.22
C ALA A 141 -15.39 -3.54 -1.16
N LEU A 142 -14.65 -4.64 -0.97
CA LEU A 142 -13.18 -4.65 -1.01
C LEU A 142 -12.66 -4.24 -2.40
N VAL A 143 -13.22 -4.79 -3.48
CA VAL A 143 -12.86 -4.38 -4.85
C VAL A 143 -13.14 -2.89 -5.06
N ASN A 144 -14.30 -2.40 -4.62
CA ASN A 144 -14.65 -0.99 -4.73
C ASN A 144 -13.75 -0.08 -3.87
N ALA A 145 -13.28 -0.57 -2.72
CA ALA A 145 -12.34 0.14 -1.86
C ALA A 145 -10.98 0.36 -2.55
N VAL A 146 -10.49 -0.61 -3.34
CA VAL A 146 -9.24 -0.43 -4.12
C VAL A 146 -9.35 0.74 -5.09
N ALA A 147 -10.48 0.88 -5.80
CA ALA A 147 -10.74 2.04 -6.66
C ALA A 147 -10.74 3.36 -5.85
N THR A 148 -11.34 3.35 -4.66
CA THR A 148 -11.36 4.50 -3.76
C THR A 148 -9.96 4.91 -3.28
N VAL A 149 -9.09 3.94 -2.97
CA VAL A 149 -7.67 4.22 -2.66
C VAL A 149 -6.98 4.86 -3.86
N ALA A 150 -7.18 4.34 -5.07
CA ALA A 150 -6.58 4.88 -6.29
C ALA A 150 -7.04 6.33 -6.56
N GLU A 151 -8.34 6.61 -6.45
CA GLU A 151 -8.91 7.96 -6.61
C GLU A 151 -8.33 8.93 -5.58
N ALA A 152 -8.24 8.53 -4.30
CA ALA A 152 -7.70 9.36 -3.24
C ALA A 152 -6.20 9.67 -3.44
N LYS A 153 -5.41 8.70 -3.90
CA LYS A 153 -4.00 8.91 -4.28
C LYS A 153 -3.89 9.90 -5.43
N ALA A 154 -4.63 9.68 -6.51
CA ALA A 154 -4.62 10.55 -7.69
C ALA A 154 -5.03 11.99 -7.34
N GLN A 155 -6.04 12.16 -6.48
CA GLN A 155 -6.45 13.47 -6.00
C GLN A 155 -5.32 14.16 -5.22
N ALA A 156 -4.66 13.46 -4.28
CA ALA A 156 -3.56 14.03 -3.51
C ALA A 156 -2.37 14.43 -4.41
N LEU A 157 -2.06 13.63 -5.44
CA LEU A 157 -1.02 13.95 -6.43
C LEU A 157 -1.38 15.20 -7.24
N LEU A 158 -2.63 15.26 -7.74
CA LEU A 158 -3.13 16.40 -8.52
C LEU A 158 -3.05 17.70 -7.71
N GLU A 159 -3.54 17.69 -6.47
CA GLU A 159 -3.53 18.86 -5.58
C GLU A 159 -2.11 19.32 -5.21
N ALA A 160 -1.14 18.41 -5.21
CA ALA A 160 0.27 18.70 -5.01
C ALA A 160 1.00 19.14 -6.30
N GLY A 161 0.31 19.21 -7.43
CA GLY A 161 0.91 19.57 -8.72
C GLY A 161 1.78 18.47 -9.34
N VAL A 162 1.64 17.21 -8.89
CA VAL A 162 2.36 16.07 -9.45
C VAL A 162 1.69 15.63 -10.74
N ALA A 163 2.47 15.54 -11.82
CA ALA A 163 1.97 15.18 -13.15
C ALA A 163 1.78 13.65 -13.32
N GLY A 164 0.80 13.08 -12.63
CA GLY A 164 0.40 11.68 -12.79
C GLY A 164 -0.72 11.26 -11.84
N THR A 165 -1.32 10.09 -12.11
CA THR A 165 -2.38 9.49 -11.29
C THR A 165 -1.86 8.46 -10.29
N GLY A 166 -0.58 8.11 -10.39
CA GLY A 166 0.10 7.13 -9.53
C GLY A 166 1.55 6.98 -9.97
N THR A 167 2.17 5.87 -9.59
CA THR A 167 3.51 5.49 -10.06
C THR A 167 3.54 4.07 -10.61
N VAL A 168 4.67 3.64 -11.16
CA VAL A 168 4.83 2.35 -11.85
C VAL A 168 4.56 1.13 -10.95
N THR A 169 4.91 1.21 -9.67
CA THR A 169 4.90 0.05 -8.75
C THR A 169 4.08 0.29 -7.49
N ASP A 170 3.01 1.07 -7.62
CA ASP A 170 2.06 1.29 -6.53
C ASP A 170 1.42 -0.05 -6.08
N ALA A 171 1.37 -0.28 -4.76
CA ALA A 171 0.62 -1.39 -4.18
C ALA A 171 -0.43 -0.94 -3.16
N THR A 172 -1.51 -1.70 -3.03
CA THR A 172 -2.60 -1.44 -2.09
C THR A 172 -2.98 -2.71 -1.37
N VAL A 173 -3.16 -2.61 -0.06
CA VAL A 173 -3.76 -3.63 0.79
C VAL A 173 -4.88 -2.99 1.58
N VAL A 174 -6.09 -3.53 1.51
CA VAL A 174 -7.22 -3.12 2.37
C VAL A 174 -7.64 -4.34 3.17
N LEU A 175 -7.62 -4.21 4.51
CA LEU A 175 -7.97 -5.26 5.46
C LEU A 175 -9.23 -4.91 6.24
N CYS A 176 -10.03 -5.92 6.57
CA CYS A 176 -11.21 -5.82 7.42
C CYS A 176 -11.37 -7.09 8.29
N PRO A 177 -12.19 -7.05 9.36
CA PRO A 177 -12.55 -8.25 10.10
C PRO A 177 -13.11 -9.35 9.18
N VAL A 178 -12.77 -10.62 9.45
CA VAL A 178 -13.31 -11.78 8.71
C VAL A 178 -14.80 -12.01 8.98
N ASP A 179 -15.25 -11.69 10.21
CA ASP A 179 -16.61 -11.95 10.70
C ASP A 179 -17.41 -10.66 10.93
N GLY A 180 -18.72 -10.81 11.02
CA GLY A 180 -19.69 -9.73 11.27
C GLY A 180 -20.57 -9.42 10.07
N GLU A 181 -21.48 -8.45 10.25
CA GLU A 181 -22.28 -7.92 9.14
C GLU A 181 -21.38 -7.13 8.18
N ALA A 182 -21.44 -7.45 6.89
CA ALA A 182 -20.62 -6.80 5.88
C ALA A 182 -21.27 -5.51 5.38
N GLU A 183 -20.46 -4.45 5.30
CA GLU A 183 -20.79 -3.30 4.46
C GLU A 183 -20.63 -3.67 3.00
N GLU A 184 -21.63 -3.32 2.19
CA GLU A 184 -21.69 -3.70 0.77
C GLU A 184 -20.97 -2.71 -0.16
N TYR A 185 -20.58 -1.53 0.35
CA TYR A 185 -20.03 -0.46 -0.47
C TYR A 185 -18.68 0.04 0.07
N GLY A 186 -17.66 -0.01 -0.77
CA GLY A 186 -16.32 0.52 -0.49
C GLY A 186 -16.01 1.86 -1.15
N GLY A 187 -16.97 2.43 -1.90
CA GLY A 187 -16.79 3.63 -2.73
C GLY A 187 -16.70 4.94 -1.93
N PRO A 188 -16.21 6.04 -2.52
CA PRO A 188 -15.93 7.31 -1.82
C PRO A 188 -17.15 8.01 -1.21
N ARG A 189 -18.36 7.52 -1.48
CA ARG A 189 -19.63 8.02 -0.91
C ARG A 189 -20.25 7.08 0.12
N SER A 190 -19.71 5.88 0.31
CA SER A 190 -20.12 5.01 1.40
C SER A 190 -19.52 5.48 2.73
N ARG A 191 -20.06 4.96 3.82
CA ARG A 191 -19.56 5.26 5.17
C ARG A 191 -18.08 4.90 5.31
N VAL A 192 -17.70 3.67 4.93
CA VAL A 192 -16.31 3.20 5.02
C VAL A 192 -15.44 3.82 3.93
N GLY A 193 -15.92 3.85 2.69
CA GLY A 193 -15.12 4.33 1.56
C GLY A 193 -14.81 5.82 1.62
N SER A 194 -15.75 6.66 2.09
CA SER A 194 -15.46 8.10 2.28
C SER A 194 -14.38 8.34 3.35
N ALA A 195 -14.39 7.57 4.43
CA ALA A 195 -13.37 7.64 5.48
C ALA A 195 -12.02 7.11 4.97
N LEU A 196 -12.02 6.01 4.21
CA LEU A 196 -10.84 5.47 3.55
C LEU A 196 -10.22 6.49 2.58
N ALA A 197 -11.03 7.14 1.75
CA ALA A 197 -10.57 8.16 0.82
C ALA A 197 -9.86 9.32 1.54
N ARG A 198 -10.49 9.86 2.60
CA ARG A 198 -9.91 10.95 3.39
C ARG A 198 -8.60 10.53 4.08
N ALA A 199 -8.57 9.33 4.66
CA ALA A 199 -7.36 8.82 5.30
C ALA A 199 -6.22 8.67 4.26
N VAL A 200 -6.44 7.95 3.17
CA VAL A 200 -5.42 7.75 2.12
C VAL A 200 -4.95 9.08 1.56
N HIS A 201 -5.86 9.98 1.20
CA HIS A 201 -5.53 11.31 0.69
C HIS A 201 -4.62 12.08 1.66
N ALA A 202 -5.00 12.13 2.95
CA ALA A 202 -4.20 12.81 3.97
C ALA A 202 -2.82 12.17 4.16
N GLY A 203 -2.74 10.84 4.12
CA GLY A 203 -1.49 10.09 4.24
C GLY A 203 -0.54 10.37 3.08
N VAL A 204 -1.06 10.36 1.84
CA VAL A 204 -0.28 10.68 0.63
C VAL A 204 0.15 12.15 0.64
N ALA A 205 -0.76 13.08 0.93
CA ALA A 205 -0.45 14.51 0.99
C ALA A 205 0.64 14.83 2.01
N ALA A 206 0.67 14.11 3.14
CA ALA A 206 1.73 14.21 4.12
C ALA A 206 3.03 13.53 3.66
N GLY A 207 2.95 12.34 3.07
CA GLY A 207 4.10 11.62 2.52
C GLY A 207 4.83 12.40 1.42
N LEU A 208 4.11 13.17 0.60
CA LEU A 208 4.68 14.05 -0.42
C LEU A 208 5.56 15.18 0.16
N ARG A 209 5.41 15.50 1.45
CA ARG A 209 6.24 16.51 2.14
C ARG A 209 7.51 15.93 2.75
N VAL A 210 7.72 14.61 2.68
CA VAL A 210 8.95 13.97 3.17
C VAL A 210 10.09 14.25 2.20
N GLU A 211 11.14 14.88 2.70
CA GLU A 211 12.38 15.08 1.93
C GLU A 211 13.20 13.79 1.86
N ASN A 212 13.76 13.49 0.68
CA ASN A 212 14.62 12.32 0.44
C ASN A 212 14.02 10.98 0.93
N PRO A 213 12.81 10.59 0.49
CA PRO A 213 12.11 9.42 1.03
C PRO A 213 12.75 8.07 0.67
N ARG A 214 13.89 8.03 -0.04
CA ARG A 214 14.54 6.81 -0.52
C ARG A 214 15.74 6.46 0.35
N LEU A 215 15.96 5.16 0.54
CA LEU A 215 17.20 4.65 1.12
C LEU A 215 18.31 4.78 0.06
N ARG A 216 19.38 5.52 0.38
CA ARG A 216 20.58 5.61 -0.46
C ARG A 216 21.39 4.32 -0.40
#